data_AF-A0A6N6Q018-F1
#
_entry.id   AF-A0A6N6Q018-F1
#
_cell.length_a   1.000
_cell.length_b   1.000
_cell.length_c   1.000
_cell.angle_alpha   90.00
_cell.angle_beta   90.00
_cell.angle_gamma   90.00
#
_symmetry.space_group_name_H-M   'P 1'
#
loop_
_entity.id
_entity.type
_entity.pdbx_description
1 polymer ?
#
loop_
_entity_poly.entity_id
_entity_poly.type
_entity_poly.pdbx_seq_one_letter_code
_entity_poly.pdbx_strand_id
1 'polypeptide(L)'
;MKLRNQTLLLILCTFSLLAETPEELADLVKRQCRSIHLGFESGPADGFYNEVRVTQSSVGTYYCVAGFSSGYFGLQEREGDKVIIFSVWDPGQQNDPNSVAAEQRVKLMYKDPEVKTGRFGNEGTGGQSFFEYAWKTNETYRFAVSAKVDAKRTTFGAYFFINETQKWKHLVSFQTETGGKKLEGMYAFIEDFKRDYISATKARSADFGPAYVLAEGVGWQGLMRARFTGDVTPSTNIDAGVKDQGFRLITGGSTTNHTKLSTVLETVKPEKLKWSPPF
;
A
#
# COMPACT_ATOMS: atom_id res chain seq x y z
N MET A 1 -22.89 23.71 0.97
CA MET A 1 -21.55 23.64 1.56
C MET A 1 -20.68 22.80 0.63
N LYS A 2 -19.77 23.44 -0.14
CA LYS A 2 -19.04 22.79 -1.25
C LYS A 2 -18.02 21.79 -0.68
N LEU A 3 -18.18 20.50 -0.99
CA LEU A 3 -17.11 19.52 -0.83
C LEU A 3 -15.95 19.93 -1.73
N ARG A 4 -14.83 20.32 -1.13
CA ARG A 4 -13.56 20.46 -1.83
C ARG A 4 -13.07 19.04 -2.16
N ASN A 5 -13.06 18.70 -3.46
CA ASN A 5 -12.34 17.52 -3.96
C ASN A 5 -10.86 17.66 -3.58
N GLN A 6 -10.43 16.97 -2.53
CA GLN A 6 -9.02 16.69 -2.32
C GLN A 6 -8.65 15.57 -3.30
N THR A 7 -8.15 15.95 -4.48
CA THR A 7 -7.49 15.02 -5.39
C THR A 7 -6.22 14.55 -4.69
N LEU A 8 -6.26 13.34 -4.17
CA LEU A 8 -5.11 12.65 -3.62
C LEU A 8 -4.17 12.32 -4.79
N LEU A 9 -3.12 13.12 -4.94
CA LEU A 9 -2.04 12.90 -5.89
C LEU A 9 -1.03 11.96 -5.21
N LEU A 10 -1.26 10.64 -5.27
CA LEU A 10 -0.12 9.73 -5.23
C LEU A 10 0.67 9.98 -6.50
N ILE A 11 2.01 9.96 -6.41
CA ILE A 11 2.84 9.96 -7.61
C ILE A 11 3.74 8.71 -7.61
N LEU A 12 3.24 7.58 -8.11
CA LEU A 12 4.08 6.52 -8.65
C LEU A 12 4.63 6.98 -10.01
N CYS A 13 5.62 7.87 -9.94
CA CYS A 13 6.36 8.44 -11.06
C CYS A 13 6.82 7.35 -12.05
N THR A 14 6.05 7.05 -13.10
CA THR A 14 6.64 6.67 -14.39
C THR A 14 6.99 7.95 -15.12
N PHE A 15 8.00 8.66 -14.63
CA PHE A 15 8.62 9.73 -15.41
C PHE A 15 9.28 9.09 -16.62
N SER A 16 8.95 9.60 -17.80
CA SER A 16 9.73 9.37 -19.01
C SER A 16 11.19 9.75 -18.70
N LEU A 17 12.15 8.92 -19.14
CA LEU A 17 13.59 9.24 -19.08
C LEU A 17 13.88 10.52 -19.89
N LEU A 18 13.63 11.67 -19.30
CA LEU A 18 14.36 12.89 -19.60
C LEU A 18 15.48 12.96 -18.57
N ALA A 19 16.70 13.25 -19.00
CA ALA A 19 17.83 13.37 -18.10
C ALA A 19 17.57 14.51 -17.11
N GLU A 20 17.28 14.18 -15.85
CA GLU A 20 17.13 15.16 -14.78
C GLU A 20 18.48 15.83 -14.52
N THR A 21 18.48 17.16 -14.51
CA THR A 21 19.66 17.96 -14.19
C THR A 21 20.06 17.78 -12.72
N PRO A 22 21.34 18.00 -12.35
CA PRO A 22 21.76 17.98 -10.95
C PRO A 22 20.95 18.93 -10.04
N GLU A 23 20.46 20.05 -10.58
CA GLU A 23 19.62 21.01 -9.86
C GLU A 23 18.22 20.45 -9.60
N GLU A 24 17.58 19.84 -10.60
CA GLU A 24 16.28 19.18 -10.45
C GLU A 24 16.35 18.01 -9.46
N LEU A 25 17.40 17.22 -9.51
CA LEU A 25 17.66 16.16 -8.53
C LEU A 25 17.82 16.73 -7.11
N ALA A 26 18.57 17.83 -6.96
CA ALA A 26 18.73 18.48 -5.66
C ALA A 26 17.43 19.10 -5.13
N ASP A 27 16.57 19.62 -6.00
CA ASP A 27 15.23 20.07 -5.62
C ASP A 27 14.35 18.90 -5.19
N LEU A 28 14.37 17.77 -5.93
CA LEU A 28 13.63 16.56 -5.58
C LEU A 28 13.96 16.05 -4.17
N VAL A 29 15.26 16.02 -3.80
CA VAL A 29 15.68 15.65 -2.42
C VAL A 29 15.05 16.56 -1.37
N LYS A 30 14.93 17.86 -1.65
CA LYS A 30 14.38 18.84 -0.72
C LYS A 30 12.86 18.80 -0.67
N ARG A 31 12.21 18.50 -1.80
CA ARG A 31 10.75 18.61 -1.98
C ARG A 31 9.99 17.44 -1.37
N GLN A 32 10.53 16.23 -1.46
CA GLN A 32 9.83 15.01 -1.06
C GLN A 32 10.75 13.97 -0.42
N CYS A 33 10.16 13.08 0.37
CA CYS A 33 10.85 11.86 0.76
C CYS A 33 10.89 10.85 -0.39
N ARG A 34 11.91 9.99 -0.36
CA ARG A 34 11.95 8.83 -1.23
C ARG A 34 10.94 7.79 -0.75
N SER A 35 10.05 7.35 -1.63
CA SER A 35 9.16 6.23 -1.31
C SER A 35 10.00 4.96 -1.22
N ILE A 36 9.76 4.17 -0.19
CA ILE A 36 10.51 2.95 0.09
C ILE A 36 9.59 1.77 0.31
N HIS A 37 10.01 0.60 -0.15
CA HIS A 37 9.15 -0.56 -0.30
C HIS A 37 9.79 -1.83 0.28
N LEU A 38 8.94 -2.75 0.70
CA LEU A 38 9.23 -4.14 0.99
C LEU A 38 8.51 -4.99 -0.05
N GLY A 39 9.26 -5.67 -0.93
CA GLY A 39 8.70 -6.71 -1.81
C GLY A 39 8.84 -8.08 -1.15
N PHE A 40 7.75 -8.68 -0.70
CA PHE A 40 7.77 -9.95 0.00
C PHE A 40 7.99 -11.12 -0.98
N GLU A 41 8.91 -12.02 -0.65
CA GLU A 41 9.12 -13.24 -1.45
C GLU A 41 7.96 -14.21 -1.24
N SER A 42 7.12 -14.35 -2.26
CA SER A 42 5.90 -15.16 -2.22
C SER A 42 5.51 -15.63 -3.63
N GLY A 43 4.78 -16.75 -3.69
CA GLY A 43 4.08 -17.17 -4.91
C GLY A 43 2.66 -16.59 -4.97
N PRO A 44 1.90 -16.90 -6.04
CA PRO A 44 0.50 -16.51 -6.14
C PRO A 44 -0.33 -17.02 -4.96
N ALA A 45 -1.30 -16.23 -4.50
CA ALA A 45 -2.09 -16.57 -3.30
C ALA A 45 -3.55 -16.13 -3.40
N ASP A 46 -4.43 -16.88 -2.72
CA ASP A 46 -5.86 -16.56 -2.56
C ASP A 46 -6.10 -15.49 -1.49
N GLY A 47 -5.07 -15.18 -0.69
CA GLY A 47 -5.15 -14.22 0.40
C GLY A 47 -3.79 -13.64 0.75
N PHE A 48 -3.77 -12.39 1.17
CA PHE A 48 -2.60 -11.72 1.73
C PHE A 48 -2.99 -11.01 3.02
N TYR A 49 -2.30 -11.32 4.11
CA TYR A 49 -2.45 -10.69 5.41
C TYR A 49 -1.16 -9.97 5.76
N ASN A 50 -1.27 -8.76 6.30
CA ASN A 50 -0.14 -8.06 6.89
C ASN A 50 -0.58 -7.15 8.03
N GLU A 51 0.29 -6.96 9.03
CA GLU A 51 0.09 -5.96 10.09
C GLU A 51 0.94 -4.72 9.84
N VAL A 52 0.51 -3.59 10.39
CA VAL A 52 1.34 -2.38 10.45
C VAL A 52 1.22 -1.72 11.83
N ARG A 53 2.33 -1.22 12.36
CA ARG A 53 2.38 -0.31 13.50
C ARG A 53 3.16 0.93 13.10
N VAL A 54 2.46 2.05 12.91
CA VAL A 54 3.09 3.34 12.58
C VAL A 54 3.75 3.91 13.83
N THR A 55 5.09 4.03 13.82
CA THR A 55 5.85 4.57 14.96
C THR A 55 6.03 6.08 14.87
N GLN A 56 6.08 6.64 13.66
CA GLN A 56 6.15 8.07 13.42
C GLN A 56 5.41 8.44 12.13
N SER A 57 4.59 9.49 12.19
CA SER A 57 3.84 9.99 11.04
C SER A 57 3.91 11.50 10.87
N SER A 58 3.52 11.92 9.67
CA SER A 58 3.32 13.30 9.27
C SER A 58 2.13 13.36 8.32
N VAL A 59 1.39 14.45 8.35
CA VAL A 59 0.38 14.78 7.34
C VAL A 59 0.96 14.60 5.94
N GLY A 60 0.20 13.95 5.08
CA GLY A 60 0.56 13.63 3.71
C GLY A 60 1.38 12.35 3.57
N THR A 61 1.15 11.37 4.45
CA THR A 61 1.86 10.09 4.42
C THR A 61 0.90 8.96 4.09
N TYR A 62 1.32 8.09 3.17
CA TYR A 62 0.67 6.82 2.92
C TYR A 62 1.54 5.65 3.40
N TYR A 63 0.94 4.76 4.18
CA TYR A 63 1.51 3.48 4.57
C TYR A 63 0.73 2.38 3.86
N CYS A 64 1.26 1.89 2.75
CA CYS A 64 0.71 0.72 2.07
C CYS A 64 1.12 -0.53 2.86
N VAL A 65 0.12 -1.32 3.26
CA VAL A 65 0.30 -2.46 4.17
C VAL A 65 0.19 -3.77 3.43
N ALA A 66 -0.82 -3.91 2.57
CA ALA A 66 -1.10 -5.12 1.80
C ALA A 66 -1.25 -4.79 0.30
N GLY A 67 -0.13 -4.45 -0.34
CA GLY A 67 -0.01 -4.23 -1.77
C GLY A 67 0.12 -5.53 -2.57
N PHE A 68 -0.33 -5.50 -3.83
CA PHE A 68 -0.26 -6.60 -4.78
C PHE A 68 -0.22 -6.05 -6.22
N SER A 69 0.08 -6.90 -7.21
CA SER A 69 0.28 -6.49 -8.61
C SER A 69 -0.89 -5.73 -9.24
N SER A 70 -2.11 -5.92 -8.72
CA SER A 70 -3.34 -5.30 -9.25
C SER A 70 -3.96 -4.27 -8.29
N GLY A 71 -3.34 -3.96 -7.16
CA GLY A 71 -3.87 -2.96 -6.24
C GLY A 71 -3.02 -2.69 -5.01
N TYR A 72 -3.58 -1.88 -4.11
CA TYR A 72 -2.97 -1.60 -2.81
C TYR A 72 -4.01 -1.42 -1.72
N PHE A 73 -3.59 -1.70 -0.49
CA PHE A 73 -4.41 -1.58 0.71
C PHE A 73 -3.58 -1.03 1.86
N GLY A 74 -4.04 0.03 2.53
CA GLY A 74 -3.29 0.63 3.62
C GLY A 74 -3.99 1.79 4.30
N LEU A 75 -3.22 2.62 5.00
CA LEU A 75 -3.72 3.75 5.80
C LEU A 75 -2.99 5.06 5.48
N GLN A 76 -3.73 6.17 5.51
CA GLN A 76 -3.21 7.50 5.17
C GLN A 76 -3.45 8.48 6.32
N GLU A 77 -2.50 9.40 6.49
CA GLU A 77 -2.70 10.66 7.23
C GLU A 77 -2.81 11.78 6.21
N ARG A 78 -4.01 12.36 6.08
CA ARG A 78 -4.30 13.44 5.13
C ARG A 78 -4.48 14.76 5.87
N GLU A 79 -4.76 15.82 5.13
CA GLU A 79 -5.11 17.10 5.75
C GLU A 79 -6.48 17.02 6.40
N GLY A 80 -6.49 16.95 7.73
CA GLY A 80 -7.70 17.01 8.56
C GLY A 80 -8.29 15.65 8.93
N ASP A 81 -7.92 14.56 8.26
CA ASP A 81 -8.43 13.23 8.58
C ASP A 81 -7.42 12.09 8.34
N LYS A 82 -7.85 10.90 8.75
CA LYS A 82 -7.13 9.63 8.64
C LYS A 82 -8.07 8.59 8.07
N VAL A 83 -7.58 7.85 7.08
CA VAL A 83 -8.39 6.90 6.34
C VAL A 83 -7.69 5.59 6.09
N ILE A 84 -8.49 4.54 5.95
CA ILE A 84 -8.11 3.29 5.31
C ILE A 84 -8.47 3.39 3.83
N ILE A 85 -7.52 3.09 2.95
CA ILE A 85 -7.68 3.18 1.49
C ILE A 85 -7.45 1.80 0.86
N PHE A 86 -8.33 1.42 -0.08
CA PHE A 86 -8.13 0.26 -0.95
C PHE A 86 -8.39 0.62 -2.40
N SER A 87 -7.46 0.28 -3.29
CA SER A 87 -7.53 0.57 -4.72
C SER A 87 -7.17 -0.65 -5.55
N VAL A 88 -7.83 -0.78 -6.71
CA VAL A 88 -7.56 -1.78 -7.74
C VAL A 88 -7.49 -1.07 -9.08
N TRP A 89 -6.46 -1.38 -9.88
CA TRP A 89 -6.29 -0.81 -11.22
C TRP A 89 -7.22 -1.45 -12.26
N ASP A 90 -7.63 -0.65 -13.24
CA ASP A 90 -8.19 -1.08 -14.51
C ASP A 90 -7.12 -1.82 -15.35
N PRO A 91 -7.51 -2.66 -16.32
CA PRO A 91 -6.54 -3.30 -17.21
C PRO A 91 -5.87 -2.30 -18.17
N GLY A 92 -4.55 -2.43 -18.34
CA GLY A 92 -3.75 -1.62 -19.26
C GLY A 92 -2.92 -0.54 -18.55
N GLN A 93 -2.49 0.46 -19.32
CA GLN A 93 -1.60 1.55 -18.87
C GLN A 93 -2.12 2.92 -19.32
N GLN A 94 -3.37 3.23 -18.97
CA GLN A 94 -4.02 4.49 -19.32
C GLN A 94 -4.07 5.43 -18.11
N ASN A 95 -3.95 6.74 -18.36
CA ASN A 95 -3.98 7.76 -17.30
C ASN A 95 -5.32 8.52 -17.22
N ASP A 96 -6.13 8.53 -18.27
CA ASP A 96 -7.48 9.13 -18.21
C ASP A 96 -8.50 8.10 -17.70
N PRO A 97 -9.15 8.32 -16.54
CA PRO A 97 -10.13 7.38 -15.98
C PRO A 97 -11.34 7.13 -16.86
N ASN A 98 -11.56 7.97 -17.87
CA ASN A 98 -12.64 7.85 -18.84
C ASN A 98 -12.21 7.15 -20.13
N SER A 99 -10.91 6.90 -20.37
CA SER A 99 -10.43 6.28 -21.61
C SER A 99 -10.61 4.77 -21.66
N VAL A 100 -10.75 4.11 -20.51
CA VAL A 100 -11.01 2.66 -20.45
C VAL A 100 -12.48 2.41 -20.78
N ALA A 101 -12.79 1.45 -21.67
CA ALA A 101 -14.17 1.09 -22.00
C ALA A 101 -14.93 0.64 -20.75
N ALA A 102 -16.20 1.04 -20.60
CA ALA A 102 -16.96 0.87 -19.35
C ALA A 102 -17.02 -0.59 -18.90
N GLU A 103 -17.06 -1.52 -19.85
CA GLU A 103 -17.14 -2.96 -19.63
C GLU A 103 -15.82 -3.51 -19.08
N GLN A 104 -14.69 -2.92 -19.46
CA GLN A 104 -13.33 -3.33 -19.08
C GLN A 104 -12.91 -2.75 -17.71
N ARG A 105 -13.59 -1.71 -17.25
CA ARG A 105 -13.31 -1.07 -15.96
C ARG A 105 -13.48 -2.02 -14.78
N VAL A 106 -12.80 -1.68 -13.69
CA VAL A 106 -13.02 -2.21 -12.35
C VAL A 106 -14.50 -2.09 -11.98
N LYS A 107 -15.08 -3.20 -11.53
CA LYS A 107 -16.46 -3.29 -11.07
C LYS A 107 -16.51 -3.30 -9.54
N LEU A 108 -17.46 -2.56 -8.96
CA LEU A 108 -17.76 -2.60 -7.54
C LEU A 108 -18.70 -3.79 -7.27
N MET A 109 -18.22 -4.79 -6.52
CA MET A 109 -18.96 -6.04 -6.24
C MET A 109 -19.62 -6.05 -4.86
N TYR A 110 -18.99 -5.37 -3.90
CA TYR A 110 -19.50 -5.20 -2.54
C TYR A 110 -19.02 -3.86 -1.99
N LYS A 111 -19.82 -3.22 -1.14
CA LYS A 111 -19.46 -2.00 -0.43
C LYS A 111 -20.15 -1.97 0.93
N ASP A 112 -19.37 -1.79 1.99
CA ASP A 112 -19.91 -1.49 3.31
C ASP A 112 -20.56 -0.08 3.32
N PRO A 113 -21.66 0.15 4.05
CA PRO A 113 -22.34 1.44 4.08
C PRO A 113 -21.46 2.63 4.52
N GLU A 114 -20.45 2.39 5.35
CA GLU A 114 -19.54 3.43 5.86
C GLU A 114 -18.38 3.73 4.90
N VAL A 115 -18.30 3.00 3.78
CA VAL A 115 -17.23 3.13 2.79
C VAL A 115 -17.66 4.05 1.64
N LYS A 116 -16.81 5.05 1.37
CA LYS A 116 -16.92 5.90 0.18
C LYS A 116 -16.13 5.26 -0.96
N THR A 117 -16.69 5.25 -2.16
CA THR A 117 -16.03 4.67 -3.36
C THR A 117 -15.96 5.69 -4.48
N GLY A 118 -14.93 5.59 -5.31
CA GLY A 118 -14.75 6.43 -6.48
C GLY A 118 -13.82 5.79 -7.50
N ARG A 119 -13.44 6.55 -8.53
CA ARG A 119 -12.41 6.16 -9.51
C ARG A 119 -11.19 7.07 -9.39
N PHE A 120 -10.04 6.59 -9.82
CA PHE A 120 -8.79 7.35 -9.89
C PHE A 120 -8.17 7.31 -11.29
N GLY A 121 -7.23 8.22 -11.53
CA GLY A 121 -6.53 8.43 -12.79
C GLY A 121 -5.12 9.02 -12.57
N ASN A 122 -4.50 9.50 -13.65
CA ASN A 122 -3.15 10.06 -13.77
C ASN A 122 -1.99 9.06 -13.62
N GLU A 123 -2.20 7.94 -12.95
CA GLU A 123 -1.18 6.95 -12.56
C GLU A 123 -1.63 5.53 -12.83
N GLY A 124 -2.07 5.30 -14.05
CA GLY A 124 -3.09 4.29 -14.27
C GLY A 124 -4.47 4.80 -13.88
N THR A 125 -5.46 3.94 -14.06
CA THR A 125 -6.86 4.22 -13.74
C THR A 125 -7.44 3.06 -12.95
N GLY A 126 -8.52 3.26 -12.21
CA GLY A 126 -9.10 2.17 -11.44
C GLY A 126 -10.21 2.58 -10.49
N GLY A 127 -10.59 1.64 -9.62
CA GLY A 127 -11.54 1.84 -8.53
C GLY A 127 -10.82 2.00 -7.20
N GLN A 128 -11.29 2.95 -6.38
CA GLN A 128 -10.75 3.19 -5.04
C GLN A 128 -11.86 3.33 -4.01
N SER A 129 -11.50 3.10 -2.76
CA SER A 129 -12.39 3.24 -1.61
C SER A 129 -11.69 3.89 -0.43
N PHE A 130 -12.47 4.57 0.40
CA PHE A 130 -12.03 5.23 1.63
C PHE A 130 -12.97 4.88 2.76
N PHE A 131 -12.40 4.42 3.88
CA PHE A 131 -13.07 4.26 5.16
C PHE A 131 -12.43 5.23 6.16
N GLU A 132 -13.21 6.17 6.68
CA GLU A 132 -12.73 7.11 7.70
C GLU A 132 -12.48 6.34 8.99
N TYR A 133 -11.23 6.34 9.45
CA TYR A 133 -10.82 5.62 10.64
C TYR A 133 -9.63 6.35 11.28
N ALA A 134 -9.87 6.89 12.47
CA ALA A 134 -8.93 7.73 13.21
C ALA A 134 -7.80 6.92 13.86
N TRP A 135 -7.03 6.21 13.03
CA TRP A 135 -5.90 5.40 13.48
C TRP A 135 -4.83 6.25 14.21
N LYS A 136 -4.12 5.64 15.14
CA LYS A 136 -3.12 6.27 16.01
C LYS A 136 -1.76 5.65 15.80
N THR A 137 -0.72 6.44 16.06
CA THR A 137 0.64 5.92 16.12
C THR A 137 0.77 4.97 17.31
N ASN A 138 1.71 4.03 17.21
CA ASN A 138 1.99 3.00 18.21
C ASN A 138 0.84 2.02 18.50
N GLU A 139 -0.23 2.04 17.69
CA GLU A 139 -1.21 0.96 17.62
C GLU A 139 -0.92 0.05 16.42
N THR A 140 -1.26 -1.23 16.55
CA THR A 140 -1.10 -2.22 15.47
C THR A 140 -2.43 -2.43 14.76
N TYR A 141 -2.42 -2.35 13.44
CA TYR A 141 -3.58 -2.54 12.57
C TYR A 141 -3.36 -3.74 11.65
N ARG A 142 -4.46 -4.40 11.25
CA ARG A 142 -4.42 -5.65 10.48
C ARG A 142 -5.22 -5.51 9.20
N PHE A 143 -4.59 -5.91 8.11
CA PHE A 143 -5.09 -5.79 6.76
C PHE A 143 -5.10 -7.18 6.14
N ALA A 144 -6.19 -7.50 5.47
CA ALA A 144 -6.28 -8.71 4.67
C ALA A 144 -6.95 -8.44 3.33
N VAL A 145 -6.38 -9.00 2.26
CA VAL A 145 -6.94 -8.96 0.91
C VAL A 145 -7.23 -10.40 0.51
N SER A 146 -8.42 -10.68 -0.01
CA SER A 146 -8.75 -11.96 -0.65
C SER A 146 -8.73 -11.82 -2.18
N ALA A 147 -8.48 -12.91 -2.88
CA ALA A 147 -8.66 -13.01 -4.33
C ALA A 147 -9.55 -14.20 -4.68
N LYS A 148 -10.56 -13.95 -5.51
CA LYS A 148 -11.42 -14.98 -6.08
C LYS A 148 -11.46 -14.85 -7.60
N VAL A 149 -10.89 -15.82 -8.28
CA VAL A 149 -10.87 -15.88 -9.75
C VAL A 149 -12.23 -16.31 -10.27
N ASP A 150 -12.69 -15.62 -11.30
CA ASP A 150 -13.91 -15.89 -12.07
C ASP A 150 -13.58 -15.75 -13.57
N ALA A 151 -13.28 -16.88 -14.20
CA ALA A 151 -12.75 -16.95 -15.56
C ALA A 151 -11.54 -16.01 -15.77
N LYS A 152 -11.70 -14.95 -16.57
CA LYS A 152 -10.63 -13.98 -16.88
C LYS A 152 -10.52 -12.84 -15.86
N ARG A 153 -11.45 -12.75 -14.92
CA ARG A 153 -11.52 -11.69 -13.91
C ARG A 153 -11.14 -12.21 -12.54
N THR A 154 -10.69 -11.32 -11.68
CA THR A 154 -10.46 -11.62 -10.28
C THR A 154 -11.16 -10.58 -9.43
N THR A 155 -11.89 -11.05 -8.41
CA THR A 155 -12.50 -10.21 -7.39
C THR A 155 -11.55 -10.12 -6.20
N PHE A 156 -11.14 -8.90 -5.86
CA PHE A 156 -10.32 -8.62 -4.69
C PHE A 156 -11.18 -8.03 -3.58
N GLY A 157 -11.21 -8.67 -2.42
CA GLY A 157 -11.94 -8.21 -1.24
C GLY A 157 -11.01 -7.62 -0.19
N ALA A 158 -11.31 -6.42 0.32
CA ALA A 158 -10.52 -5.74 1.34
C ALA A 158 -11.16 -5.85 2.72
N TYR A 159 -10.41 -6.38 3.68
CA TYR A 159 -10.85 -6.62 5.04
C TYR A 159 -9.93 -5.91 6.03
N PHE A 160 -10.52 -5.07 6.89
CA PHE A 160 -9.79 -4.33 7.91
C PHE A 160 -10.25 -4.79 9.29
N PHE A 161 -9.31 -5.04 10.20
CA PHE A 161 -9.63 -5.44 11.56
C PHE A 161 -9.88 -4.22 12.44
N ILE A 162 -11.09 -4.11 12.97
CA ILE A 162 -11.50 -3.02 13.87
C ILE A 162 -11.01 -3.35 15.28
N ASN A 163 -9.97 -2.66 15.74
CA ASN A 163 -9.33 -2.92 17.03
C ASN A 163 -10.29 -2.78 18.20
N GLU A 164 -11.18 -1.78 18.16
CA GLU A 164 -12.14 -1.47 19.23
C GLU A 164 -13.16 -2.58 19.45
N THR A 165 -13.53 -3.30 18.39
CA THR A 165 -14.54 -4.37 18.45
C THR A 165 -13.96 -5.77 18.29
N GLN A 166 -12.66 -5.86 17.99
CA GLN A 166 -11.94 -7.08 17.68
C GLN A 166 -12.59 -7.92 16.57
N LYS A 167 -13.11 -7.24 15.54
CA LYS A 167 -13.81 -7.88 14.42
C LYS A 167 -13.24 -7.44 13.08
N TRP A 168 -13.21 -8.37 12.14
CA TRP A 168 -12.99 -8.06 10.74
C TRP A 168 -14.21 -7.36 10.16
N LYS A 169 -13.97 -6.25 9.46
CA LYS A 169 -14.94 -5.54 8.64
C LYS A 169 -14.55 -5.73 7.18
N HIS A 170 -15.45 -6.32 6.38
CA HIS A 170 -15.33 -6.34 4.93
C HIS A 170 -15.67 -4.93 4.44
N LEU A 171 -14.71 -4.22 3.86
CA LEU A 171 -14.90 -2.82 3.44
C LEU A 171 -15.51 -2.74 2.05
N VAL A 172 -14.90 -3.44 1.10
CA VAL A 172 -15.24 -3.36 -0.33
C VAL A 172 -14.75 -4.60 -1.06
N SER A 173 -15.37 -4.92 -2.19
CA SER A 173 -14.79 -5.82 -3.19
C SER A 173 -14.80 -5.17 -4.56
N PHE A 174 -13.65 -5.22 -5.24
CA PHE A 174 -13.48 -4.75 -6.61
C PHE A 174 -13.13 -5.92 -7.53
N GLN A 175 -13.68 -5.95 -8.74
CA GLN A 175 -13.38 -6.98 -9.74
C GLN A 175 -12.77 -6.36 -11.00
N THR A 176 -11.63 -6.86 -11.44
CA THR A 176 -10.91 -6.38 -12.65
C THR A 176 -10.49 -7.54 -13.55
N GLU A 177 -10.10 -7.24 -14.79
CA GLU A 177 -9.55 -8.23 -15.72
C GLU A 177 -8.07 -8.48 -15.40
N THR A 178 -7.75 -9.70 -15.02
CA THR A 178 -6.40 -10.13 -14.61
C THR A 178 -5.85 -11.23 -15.51
N GLY A 179 -6.68 -11.78 -16.41
CA GLY A 179 -6.37 -13.01 -17.13
C GLY A 179 -6.46 -14.26 -16.25
N GLY A 180 -7.20 -14.20 -15.14
CA GLY A 180 -7.36 -15.32 -14.21
C GLY A 180 -6.26 -15.42 -13.15
N LYS A 181 -5.44 -14.37 -13.00
CA LYS A 181 -4.36 -14.32 -11.99
C LYS A 181 -4.91 -13.97 -10.61
N LYS A 182 -4.31 -14.57 -9.57
CA LYS A 182 -4.60 -14.31 -8.15
C LYS A 182 -3.78 -13.11 -7.63
N LEU A 183 -3.60 -12.99 -6.31
CA LEU A 183 -2.65 -12.03 -5.74
C LEU A 183 -1.23 -12.46 -6.10
N GLU A 184 -0.41 -11.52 -6.56
CA GLU A 184 1.01 -11.73 -6.87
C GLU A 184 1.80 -10.48 -6.49
N GLY A 185 3.11 -10.64 -6.25
CA GLY A 185 4.00 -9.51 -5.99
C GLY A 185 3.59 -8.73 -4.75
N MET A 186 3.44 -9.42 -3.62
CA MET A 186 2.99 -8.83 -2.36
C MET A 186 4.00 -7.78 -1.88
N TYR A 187 3.52 -6.59 -1.50
CA TYR A 187 4.39 -5.52 -1.04
C TYR A 187 3.80 -4.63 0.06
N ALA A 188 4.66 -3.87 0.71
CA ALA A 188 4.33 -2.76 1.60
C ALA A 188 5.23 -1.56 1.30
N PHE A 189 4.81 -0.33 1.59
CA PHE A 189 5.64 0.86 1.39
C PHE A 189 5.26 2.05 2.28
N ILE A 190 6.16 3.02 2.37
CA ILE A 190 5.89 4.37 2.93
C ILE A 190 6.12 5.40 1.83
N GLU A 191 5.15 6.29 1.62
CA GLU A 191 5.23 7.40 0.65
C GLU A 191 4.93 8.74 1.32
N ASP A 192 5.67 9.77 0.89
CA ASP A 192 5.31 11.17 1.07
C ASP A 192 4.53 11.68 -0.14
N PHE A 193 3.20 11.81 -0.01
CA PHE A 193 2.37 12.39 -1.06
C PHE A 193 2.15 13.89 -0.87
N LYS A 194 2.64 14.49 0.22
CA LYS A 194 2.54 15.96 0.42
C LYS A 194 3.50 16.71 -0.49
N ARG A 195 4.76 16.24 -0.54
CA ARG A 195 5.82 16.73 -1.44
C ARG A 195 5.97 18.26 -1.43
N ASP A 196 5.96 18.85 -0.23
CA ASP A 196 5.85 20.30 -0.03
C ASP A 196 7.08 20.94 0.63
N TYR A 197 8.24 20.30 0.51
CA TYR A 197 9.51 20.68 1.16
C TYR A 197 9.52 20.53 2.69
N ILE A 198 8.45 20.92 3.37
CA ILE A 198 8.29 20.78 4.82
C ILE A 198 8.13 19.29 5.16
N SER A 199 7.34 18.55 4.39
CA SER A 199 7.11 17.12 4.55
C SER A 199 8.39 16.30 4.46
N ALA A 200 9.35 16.74 3.62
CA ALA A 200 10.64 16.07 3.47
C ALA A 200 11.49 16.11 4.75
N THR A 201 11.34 17.18 5.55
CA THR A 201 12.07 17.37 6.82
C THR A 201 11.55 16.51 7.97
N LYS A 202 10.44 15.80 7.79
CA LYS A 202 9.80 14.98 8.83
C LYS A 202 10.02 13.51 8.55
N ALA A 203 10.61 12.80 9.52
CA ALA A 203 10.75 11.35 9.42
C ALA A 203 9.38 10.66 9.54
N ARG A 204 9.22 9.57 8.80
CA ARG A 204 8.06 8.67 8.81
C ARG A 204 8.59 7.26 9.04
N SER A 205 7.99 6.51 9.95
CA SER A 205 8.40 5.14 10.21
C SER A 205 7.23 4.24 10.56
N ALA A 206 7.31 3.00 10.12
CA ALA A 206 6.36 1.95 10.45
C ALA A 206 7.03 0.58 10.50
N ASP A 207 6.51 -0.27 11.38
CA ASP A 207 6.81 -1.69 11.48
C ASP A 207 5.73 -2.46 10.72
N PHE A 208 6.13 -3.29 9.76
CA PHE A 208 5.27 -4.14 8.95
C PHE A 208 5.48 -5.60 9.33
N GLY A 209 4.39 -6.35 9.44
CA GLY A 209 4.41 -7.77 9.77
C GLY A 209 3.95 -8.08 11.19
N PRO A 210 3.71 -9.38 11.49
CA PRO A 210 3.98 -10.52 10.62
C PRO A 210 3.07 -10.57 9.37
N ALA A 211 3.63 -11.06 8.27
CA ALA A 211 2.95 -11.15 6.97
C ALA A 211 2.69 -12.61 6.59
N TYR A 212 1.55 -12.90 5.96
CA TYR A 212 1.17 -14.25 5.55
C TYR A 212 0.45 -14.24 4.20
N VAL A 213 0.59 -15.33 3.45
CA VAL A 213 -0.21 -15.60 2.24
C VAL A 213 -1.05 -16.85 2.42
N LEU A 214 -2.26 -16.85 1.89
CA LEU A 214 -3.11 -18.04 1.82
C LEU A 214 -2.77 -18.79 0.53
N ALA A 215 -1.90 -19.79 0.64
CA ALA A 215 -1.49 -20.63 -0.47
C ALA A 215 -2.52 -21.74 -0.75
N GLU A 216 -2.86 -21.93 -2.02
CA GLU A 216 -3.84 -22.91 -2.48
C GLU A 216 -3.45 -24.32 -2.02
N GLY A 217 -4.37 -25.02 -1.35
CA GLY A 217 -4.15 -26.39 -0.85
C GLY A 217 -3.20 -26.51 0.35
N VAL A 218 -2.57 -25.42 0.81
CA VAL A 218 -1.60 -25.44 1.93
C VAL A 218 -2.10 -24.64 3.14
N GLY A 219 -2.89 -23.59 2.91
CA GLY A 219 -3.34 -22.68 3.98
C GLY A 219 -2.38 -21.51 4.21
N TRP A 220 -2.53 -20.79 5.32
CA TRP A 220 -1.74 -19.60 5.64
C TRP A 220 -0.26 -19.94 5.87
N GLN A 221 0.62 -19.34 5.06
CA GLN A 221 2.08 -19.44 5.13
C GLN A 221 2.70 -18.10 5.50
N GLY A 222 3.62 -18.10 6.45
CA GLY A 222 4.34 -16.89 6.86
C GLY A 222 5.38 -16.45 5.84
N LEU A 223 5.48 -15.15 5.60
CA LEU A 223 6.49 -14.54 4.75
C LEU A 223 7.66 -14.05 5.61
N MET A 224 8.85 -14.58 5.37
CA MET A 224 10.04 -14.31 6.19
C MET A 224 11.07 -13.43 5.48
N ARG A 225 10.91 -13.20 4.17
CA ARG A 225 11.90 -12.48 3.36
C ARG A 225 11.23 -11.34 2.60
N ALA A 226 11.88 -10.18 2.60
CA ALA A 226 11.44 -9.02 1.85
C ALA A 226 12.62 -8.26 1.26
N ARG A 227 12.50 -7.87 -0.02
CA ARG A 227 13.48 -7.01 -0.69
C ARG A 227 13.18 -5.55 -0.41
N PHE A 228 14.15 -4.84 0.14
CA PHE A 228 14.09 -3.39 0.35
C PHE A 228 14.38 -2.65 -0.96
N THR A 229 13.47 -1.80 -1.41
CA THR A 229 13.65 -0.96 -2.61
C THR A 229 13.16 0.46 -2.37
N GLY A 230 13.43 1.35 -3.32
CA GLY A 230 12.97 2.74 -3.27
C GLY A 230 12.67 3.25 -4.67
N ASP A 231 11.82 4.27 -4.76
CA ASP A 231 11.52 4.92 -6.03
C ASP A 231 12.76 5.68 -6.58
N VAL A 232 12.57 6.41 -7.69
CA VAL A 232 13.65 7.14 -8.36
C VAL A 232 14.13 8.38 -7.60
N THR A 233 13.44 8.81 -6.54
CA THR A 233 13.83 9.99 -5.75
C THR A 233 15.26 9.80 -5.20
N PRO A 234 16.19 10.74 -5.44
CA PRO A 234 17.60 10.58 -5.07
C PRO A 234 17.89 10.71 -3.57
N SER A 235 16.89 11.02 -2.75
CA SER A 235 17.05 11.19 -1.30
C SER A 235 17.63 9.92 -0.65
N THR A 236 18.63 10.11 0.19
CA THR A 236 19.31 9.04 0.92
C THR A 236 18.83 8.88 2.37
N ASN A 237 17.88 9.72 2.82
CA ASN A 237 17.35 9.70 4.18
C ASN A 237 16.30 8.59 4.32
N ILE A 238 16.75 7.37 4.11
CA ILE A 238 15.96 6.14 4.10
C ILE A 238 16.66 5.09 4.96
N ASP A 239 15.90 4.19 5.56
CA ASP A 239 16.45 3.00 6.20
C ASP A 239 15.43 1.87 6.22
N ALA A 240 15.94 0.65 6.39
CA ALA A 240 15.13 -0.53 6.61
C ALA A 240 15.83 -1.52 7.54
N GLY A 241 15.07 -2.39 8.19
CA GLY A 241 15.65 -3.40 9.06
C GLY A 241 14.65 -4.47 9.47
N VAL A 242 15.14 -5.50 10.15
CA VAL A 242 14.30 -6.54 10.76
C VAL A 242 13.75 -6.01 12.09
N LYS A 243 12.46 -6.25 12.34
CA LYS A 243 11.80 -5.89 13.59
C LYS A 243 10.85 -6.99 14.01
N ASP A 244 11.16 -7.65 15.13
CA ASP A 244 10.38 -8.75 15.70
C ASP A 244 10.12 -9.87 14.67
N GLN A 245 8.88 -10.11 14.24
CA GLN A 245 8.50 -11.08 13.20
C GLN A 245 8.24 -10.42 11.84
N GLY A 246 8.86 -9.26 11.59
CA GLY A 246 8.62 -8.42 10.42
C GLY A 246 9.76 -7.46 10.13
N PHE A 247 9.43 -6.31 9.56
CA PHE A 247 10.40 -5.36 9.01
C PHE A 247 10.01 -3.91 9.33
N ARG A 248 11.00 -3.05 9.53
CA ARG A 248 10.83 -1.61 9.67
C ARG A 248 11.21 -0.90 8.39
N LEU A 249 10.45 0.13 8.03
CA LEU A 249 10.82 1.14 7.03
C LEU A 249 10.87 2.52 7.68
N ILE A 250 11.85 3.33 7.29
CA ILE A 250 11.99 4.72 7.72
C ILE A 250 12.36 5.59 6.51
N THR A 251 11.66 6.70 6.29
CA THR A 251 12.00 7.67 5.24
C THR A 251 11.79 9.12 5.71
N GLY A 252 12.63 10.04 5.22
CA GLY A 252 12.54 11.47 5.49
C GLY A 252 13.25 11.93 6.76
N GLY A 253 13.19 13.24 7.02
CA GLY A 253 13.85 13.87 8.15
C GLY A 253 15.35 13.66 8.15
N SER A 254 15.96 13.48 9.32
CA SER A 254 17.40 13.23 9.49
C SER A 254 17.76 11.74 9.55
N THR A 255 16.95 10.88 8.93
CA THR A 255 17.17 9.42 8.89
C THR A 255 18.55 9.10 8.33
N THR A 256 19.31 8.26 9.05
CA THR A 256 20.61 7.74 8.59
C THR A 256 20.40 6.40 7.89
N ASN A 257 21.02 6.22 6.74
CA ASN A 257 20.89 5.02 5.92
C ASN A 257 21.95 3.97 6.29
N HIS A 258 21.50 2.85 6.85
CA HIS A 258 22.35 1.71 7.18
C HIS A 258 22.15 0.56 6.19
N THR A 259 20.93 0.41 5.67
CA THR A 259 20.56 -0.68 4.78
C THR A 259 20.54 -0.23 3.32
N LYS A 260 21.41 -0.83 2.51
CA LYS A 260 21.45 -0.56 1.07
C LYS A 260 20.16 -1.02 0.40
N LEU A 261 19.70 -0.24 -0.59
CA LEU A 261 18.64 -0.68 -1.50
C LEU A 261 19.02 -1.99 -2.19
N SER A 262 17.99 -2.75 -2.58
CA SER A 262 18.05 -4.11 -3.12
C SER A 262 18.47 -5.19 -2.13
N THR A 263 18.77 -4.85 -0.86
CA THR A 263 19.02 -5.83 0.20
C THR A 263 17.79 -6.69 0.43
N VAL A 264 17.97 -8.01 0.55
CA VAL A 264 16.92 -8.91 1.01
C VAL A 264 17.07 -9.06 2.52
N LEU A 265 16.06 -8.61 3.25
CA LEU A 265 15.95 -8.76 4.69
C LEU A 265 15.28 -10.10 5.00
N GLU A 266 15.70 -10.73 6.09
CA GLU A 266 15.13 -12.00 6.55
C GLU A 266 14.80 -11.91 8.04
N THR A 267 13.56 -12.25 8.38
CA THR A 267 13.05 -12.30 9.76
C THR A 267 12.85 -13.75 10.19
N VAL A 268 12.66 -13.96 11.49
CA VAL A 268 12.28 -15.27 12.04
C VAL A 268 10.93 -15.73 11.49
N LYS A 269 10.73 -17.05 11.45
CA LYS A 269 9.43 -17.64 11.10
C LYS A 269 8.34 -17.06 11.99
N PRO A 270 7.28 -16.48 11.41
CA PRO A 270 6.23 -15.92 12.21
C PRO A 270 5.43 -17.04 12.90
N GLU A 271 4.86 -16.71 14.06
CA GLU A 271 3.95 -17.57 14.79
C GLU A 271 2.72 -17.91 13.93
N LYS A 272 1.90 -18.87 14.39
CA LYS A 272 0.65 -19.18 13.70
C LYS A 272 -0.23 -17.93 13.66
N LEU A 273 -0.84 -17.65 12.50
CA LEU A 273 -1.76 -16.53 12.32
C LEU A 273 -2.87 -16.58 13.38
N LYS A 274 -2.86 -15.62 14.29
CA LYS A 274 -3.80 -15.55 15.42
C LYS A 274 -5.14 -14.95 15.01
N TRP A 275 -5.12 -13.94 14.14
CA TRP A 275 -6.30 -13.20 13.71
C TRP A 275 -6.65 -13.59 12.28
N SER A 276 -7.18 -14.80 12.09
CA SER A 276 -7.53 -15.26 10.74
C SER A 276 -8.63 -14.37 10.13
N PRO A 277 -8.46 -13.88 8.89
CA PRO A 277 -9.52 -13.24 8.12
C PRO A 277 -10.69 -14.21 7.85
N PRO A 278 -11.89 -13.69 7.51
CA PRO A 278 -13.10 -14.50 7.34
C PRO A 278 -13.23 -15.17 5.95
N PHE A 279 -12.11 -15.51 5.32
CA PHE A 279 -12.05 -16.12 3.99
C PHE A 279 -10.94 -17.17 3.90
#